data_AF-A0A536T9P7-F1
#
_entry.id   AF-A0A536T9P7-F1
#
_cell.length_a   1.000
_cell.length_b   1.000
_cell.length_c   1.000
_cell.angle_alpha   90.00
_cell.angle_beta   90.00
_cell.angle_gamma   90.00
#
_symmetry.space_group_name_H-M   'P 1'
#
loop_
_entity.id
_entity.type
_entity.pdbx_description
1 polymer ?
#
loop_
_entity_poly.entity_id
_entity_poly.type
_entity_poly.pdbx_seq_one_letter_code
_entity_poly.pdbx_strand_id
1 'polypeptide(L)' 'MSLAEFFAMGGYGLYVWGSYGLTAVLLAAEIVAVRVRLSNARLAARADERAL' A
#
# COMPACT_ATOMS: atom_id res chain seq x y z
N MET A 1 -17.00 -8.07 -25.49
CA MET A 1 -16.17 -7.03 -24.84
C MET A 1 -14.90 -7.70 -24.35
N SER A 2 -13.78 -7.42 -25.01
CA SER A 2 -12.48 -8.01 -24.66
C SER A 2 -11.74 -7.16 -23.61
N LEU A 3 -10.85 -7.77 -22.83
CA LEU A 3 -9.92 -7.04 -21.95
C LEU A 3 -9.13 -5.99 -22.74
N ALA A 4 -8.76 -6.29 -23.98
CA ALA A 4 -8.07 -5.36 -24.87
C ALA A 4 -8.88 -4.09 -25.15
N GLU A 5 -10.21 -4.19 -25.36
CA GLU A 5 -11.10 -3.03 -25.54
C GLU A 5 -11.27 -2.21 -24.24
N PHE A 6 -11.21 -2.86 -23.08
CA PHE A 6 -11.30 -2.19 -21.77
C PHE A 6 -10.02 -1.38 -21.46
N PHE A 7 -8.85 -1.90 -21.83
CA PHE A 7 -7.59 -1.17 -21.75
C PHE A 7 -7.47 -0.10 -22.86
N ALA A 8 -8.06 -0.34 -24.03
CA ALA A 8 -8.04 0.55 -25.19
C ALA A 8 -9.26 1.49 -25.28
N MET A 9 -9.88 1.86 -24.15
CA MET A 9 -10.98 2.85 -24.11
C MET A 9 -10.50 4.27 -24.37
N GLY A 10 -9.98 4.55 -25.58
CA GLY A 10 -9.94 5.86 -26.25
C GLY A 10 -9.44 7.11 -25.52
N GLY A 11 -8.82 6.98 -24.33
CA GLY A 11 -8.38 8.08 -23.47
C GLY A 11 -8.71 7.93 -21.97
N TYR A 12 -9.77 7.20 -21.59
CA TYR A 12 -10.19 7.03 -20.19
C TYR A 12 -9.44 5.93 -19.43
N GLY A 13 -8.84 4.96 -20.15
CA GLY A 13 -8.11 3.85 -19.54
C GLY A 13 -6.96 4.30 -18.63
N LEU A 14 -6.24 5.37 -19.03
CA LEU A 14 -5.16 5.95 -18.22
C LEU A 14 -5.65 6.48 -16.87
N TYR A 15 -6.80 7.14 -16.83
CA TYR A 15 -7.37 7.66 -15.59
C TYR A 15 -7.81 6.52 -14.66
N VAL A 16 -8.50 5.51 -15.19
CA VAL A 16 -9.00 4.37 -14.41
C VAL A 16 -7.82 3.58 -13.83
N TRP A 17 -6.93 3.09 -14.69
CA TRP A 17 -5.80 2.28 -14.27
C TRP A 17 -4.78 3.07 -13.44
N GLY A 18 -4.57 4.35 -13.75
CA GLY A 18 -3.74 5.25 -12.94
C GLY A 18 -4.31 5.45 -11.54
N SER A 19 -5.63 5.65 -11.40
CA SER A 19 -6.29 5.81 -10.09
C SER A 19 -6.23 4.53 -9.26
N TYR A 20 -6.47 3.36 -9.87
CA TYR A 20 -6.32 2.07 -9.21
C TYR A 20 -4.86 1.80 -8.79
N GLY A 21 -3.90 2.09 -9.67
CA GLY A 21 -2.47 1.96 -9.37
C GLY A 21 -2.05 2.86 -8.20
N LEU A 22 -2.46 4.14 -8.22
CA LEU A 22 -2.20 5.08 -7.13
C LEU A 22 -2.83 4.61 -5.82
N THR A 23 -4.08 4.11 -5.87
CA THR A 23 -4.76 3.56 -4.70
C THR A 23 -4.02 2.36 -4.12
N ALA A 24 -3.57 1.43 -4.99
CA ALA A 24 -2.79 0.27 -4.56
C ALA A 24 -1.44 0.67 -3.93
N VAL A 25 -0.77 1.68 -4.48
CA VAL A 25 0.47 2.24 -3.92
C VAL A 25 0.22 2.84 -2.52
N LEU A 26 -0.84 3.63 -2.36
CA LEU A 26 -1.19 4.23 -1.07
C LEU A 26 -1.52 3.16 -0.02
N LEU A 27 -2.30 2.13 -0.39
CA LEU A 27 -2.59 1.01 0.50
C LEU A 27 -1.33 0.24 0.91
N ALA A 28 -0.43 -0.01 -0.05
CA ALA A 28 0.85 -0.66 0.24
C ALA A 28 1.71 0.19 1.19
N ALA A 29 1.75 1.50 0.97
CA ALA A 29 2.47 2.43 1.85
C ALA A 29 1.90 2.42 3.27
N GLU A 30 0.57 2.45 3.43
CA GLU A 30 -0.09 2.34 4.74
C GLU A 30 0.24 1.02 5.45
N ILE A 31 0.18 -0.10 4.74
CA ILE A 31 0.56 -1.41 5.30
C ILE A 31 2.00 -1.37 5.80
N VAL A 32 2.94 -0.88 4.97
CA VAL A 32 4.34 -0.77 5.36
C VAL A 32 4.52 0.13 6.59
N ALA A 33 3.87 1.29 6.61
CA ALA A 33 3.94 2.24 7.73
C ALA A 33 3.45 1.61 9.04
N VAL A 34 2.33 0.89 9.01
CA VAL A 34 1.80 0.15 10.17
C VAL A 34 2.75 -0.95 10.61
N ARG A 35 3.32 -1.71 9.67
CA ARG A 35 4.29 -2.79 9.98
C ARG A 35 5.54 -2.25 10.66
N VAL A 36 6.09 -1.13 10.17
CA VAL A 36 7.25 -0.47 10.78
C VAL A 36 6.92 0.01 12.19
N ARG A 37 5.78 0.69 12.37
CA ARG A 37 5.34 1.17 13.69
C ARG A 37 5.18 0.03 14.69
N LEU A 38 4.57 -1.08 14.27
CA LEU A 38 4.39 -2.26 15.11
C LEU A 38 5.73 -2.92 15.46
N SER A 39 6.67 -2.99 14.50
CA SER A 39 8.02 -3.50 14.76
C SER A 39 8.73 -2.66 15.82
N ASN A 40 8.69 -1.32 15.67
CA ASN A 40 9.32 -0.39 16.61
C ASN A 40 8.70 -0.46 18.00
N ALA A 41 7.37 -0.56 18.11
CA ALA A 41 6.69 -0.70 19.39
C ALA A 41 7.08 -2.00 20.12
N ARG A 42 7.24 -3.10 19.39
CA ARG A 42 7.70 -4.38 19.97
C ARG A 42 9.15 -4.32 20.43
N LEU A 43 10.01 -3.62 19.69
CA LEU A 43 11.41 -3.42 20.10
C LEU A 43 11.49 -2.56 21.37
N ALA A 44 10.67 -1.51 21.46
CA ALA A 44 10.58 -0.68 22.65
C ALA A 44 10.10 -1.47 23.88
N ALA A 45 9.05 -2.30 23.74
CA ALA A 45 8.56 -3.15 24.82
C ALA A 45 9.62 -4.16 25.31
N ARG A 46 10.38 -4.76 24.38
CA ARG A 46 11.48 -5.69 24.73
C ARG A 46 12.66 -5.00 25.40
N ALA A 47 12.90 -3.72 25.11
CA ALA A 47 13.96 -2.96 25.75
C ALA A 47 13.60 -2.62 27.20
N ASP A 48 12.32 -2.32 27.46
CA ASP A 48 11.78 -2.08 28.80
C ASP A 48 11.85 -3.34 29.69
N GLU A 49 11.42 -4.49 29.16
CA GLU A 49 11.52 -5.80 29.86
C GLU A 49 12.95 -6.20 30.24
N ARG A 50 13.97 -5.73 29.51
CA ARG A 50 15.39 -6.04 29.78
C ARG A 50 16.04 -5.08 30.77
N ALA A 51 15.39 -3.95 31.07
CA ALA A 51 15.91 -2.91 31.95
C ALA A 51 15.48 -3.08 33.42
N LEU A 52 14.52 -3.99 33.67
CA LEU A 52 14.03 -4.40 34.99
C LEU A 52 14.74 -5.69 35.46
#